data_AF-A0A285CPP8-F1
#
_entry.id   AF-A0A285CPP8-F1
#
_cell.length_a   1.000
_cell.length_b   1.000
_cell.length_c   1.000
_cell.angle_alpha   90.00
_cell.angle_beta   90.00
_cell.angle_gamma   90.00
#
_symmetry.space_group_name_H-M   'P 1'
#
loop_
_entity.id
_entity.type
_entity.pdbx_description
1 polymer ?
#
loop_
_entity_poly.entity_id
_entity_poly.type
_entity_poly.pdbx_seq_one_letter_code
_entity_poly.pdbx_strand_id
1 'polypeptide(L)'
;MEEDVRELINNEVDRDDQKAIPIFYYVGHKFNDRVFVVVDMAEEKTLDVMVCDPLAIAPKTGEIVMGTLLPLGDELYFPIMDFYHFDFEAREELARYFHYYYDKYSKSSNVHETFIHVLSSMLQIERLAQRISKQ
;
A
#
# COMPACT_ATOMS: atom_id res chain seq x y z
N MET A 1 -36.74 22.89 -8.82
CA MET A 1 -36.88 22.00 -7.66
C MET A 1 -36.43 20.57 -7.94
N GLU A 2 -36.72 19.96 -9.11
CA GLU A 2 -36.10 18.66 -9.49
C GLU A 2 -34.72 18.81 -10.16
N GLU A 3 -34.41 19.96 -10.76
CA GLU A 3 -33.08 20.24 -11.34
C GLU A 3 -32.00 20.43 -10.26
N ASP A 4 -32.30 21.13 -9.16
CA ASP A 4 -31.36 21.33 -8.04
C ASP A 4 -30.94 20.02 -7.36
N VAL A 5 -31.85 19.04 -7.29
CA VAL A 5 -31.55 17.72 -6.69
C VAL A 5 -30.65 16.89 -7.62
N ARG A 6 -30.82 17.00 -8.94
CA ARG A 6 -29.93 16.34 -9.91
C ARG A 6 -28.56 16.99 -9.97
N GLU A 7 -28.48 18.31 -9.77
CA GLU A 7 -27.20 19.01 -9.69
C GLU A 7 -26.45 18.70 -8.39
N LEU A 8 -27.16 18.54 -7.27
CA LEU A 8 -26.57 18.06 -6.00
C LEU A 8 -26.10 16.59 -6.09
N ILE A 9 -26.86 15.71 -6.75
CA ILE A 9 -26.46 14.32 -6.96
C ILE A 9 -25.24 14.24 -7.90
N ASN A 10 -25.16 15.08 -8.93
CA ASN A 10 -24.02 15.09 -9.85
C ASN A 10 -22.78 15.79 -9.25
N ASN A 11 -22.96 16.74 -8.31
CA ASN A 11 -21.86 17.43 -7.62
C ASN A 11 -21.37 16.67 -6.36
N GLU A 12 -22.04 15.60 -5.93
CA GLU A 12 -21.52 14.70 -4.89
C GLU A 12 -20.69 13.54 -5.45
N VAL A 13 -20.67 13.34 -6.77
CA VAL A 13 -19.77 12.40 -7.48
C VAL A 13 -18.49 13.11 -7.92
N ASP A 14 -17.96 13.97 -7.04
CA ASP A 14 -16.62 14.56 -7.17
C ASP A 14 -15.93 14.65 -5.79
N ARG A 15 -16.11 13.58 -4.99
CA ARG A 15 -15.34 13.35 -3.76
C ARG A 15 -14.46 12.13 -3.99
N ASP A 16 -13.19 12.39 -4.26
CA ASP A 16 -12.10 11.43 -4.34
C ASP A 16 -12.31 10.30 -5.36
N ASP A 17 -11.84 10.55 -6.58
CA ASP A 17 -11.37 9.52 -7.51
C ASP A 17 -10.10 8.84 -6.93
N GLN A 18 -10.13 8.42 -5.65
CA GLN A 18 -9.21 7.47 -5.04
C GLN A 18 -9.45 6.13 -5.74
N LYS A 19 -8.97 6.02 -6.98
CA LYS A 19 -8.83 4.73 -7.64
C LYS A 19 -8.06 3.85 -6.68
N ALA A 20 -8.67 2.72 -6.31
CA ALA A 20 -8.12 1.76 -5.38
C ALA A 20 -6.85 1.13 -5.99
N ILE A 21 -5.74 1.84 -5.91
CA ILE A 21 -4.44 1.47 -6.47
C ILE A 21 -3.65 0.79 -5.37
N PRO A 22 -3.04 -0.38 -5.62
CA PRO A 22 -2.17 -0.98 -4.64
C PRO A 22 -0.97 -0.06 -4.40
N ILE A 23 -0.56 0.06 -3.15
CA ILE A 23 0.64 0.82 -2.76
C ILE A 23 1.49 -0.04 -1.82
N PHE A 24 2.63 0.53 -1.41
CA PHE A 24 3.62 -0.14 -0.57
C PHE A 24 3.55 0.42 0.83
N TYR A 25 3.58 -0.47 1.80
CA TYR A 25 3.41 -0.15 3.20
C TYR A 25 4.55 -0.73 4.02
N TYR A 26 5.04 0.04 4.98
CA TYR A 26 5.87 -0.45 6.07
C TYR A 26 5.00 -0.76 7.28
N VAL A 27 5.13 -1.96 7.85
CA VAL A 27 4.33 -2.38 9.01
C VAL A 27 5.00 -1.87 10.29
N GLY A 28 4.49 -0.75 10.82
CA GLY A 28 5.12 -0.03 11.92
C GLY A 28 4.84 -0.60 13.30
N HIS A 29 3.57 -0.86 13.61
CA HIS A 29 3.17 -1.39 14.92
C HIS A 29 2.06 -2.42 14.76
N LYS A 30 2.05 -3.44 15.62
CA LYS A 30 1.03 -4.51 15.60
C LYS A 30 0.37 -4.62 16.96
N PHE A 31 -0.94 -4.41 17.02
CA PHE A 31 -1.72 -4.60 18.25
C PHE A 31 -2.12 -6.07 18.41
N ASN A 32 -2.52 -6.71 17.32
CA ASN A 32 -2.76 -8.15 17.22
C ASN A 32 -2.66 -8.61 15.75
N ASP A 33 -2.98 -9.87 15.47
CA ASP A 33 -2.88 -10.45 14.12
C ASP A 33 -3.79 -9.82 13.06
N ARG A 34 -4.81 -9.05 13.49
CA ARG A 34 -5.80 -8.43 12.60
C ARG A 34 -5.85 -6.92 12.71
N VAL A 35 -5.18 -6.32 13.68
CA VAL A 35 -5.20 -4.87 13.91
C VAL A 35 -3.77 -4.38 14.06
N PHE A 36 -3.34 -3.54 13.13
CA PHE A 36 -1.99 -3.04 13.04
C PHE A 36 -1.94 -1.68 12.33
N VAL A 37 -0.81 -1.01 12.48
CA VAL A 37 -0.50 0.29 11.89
C VAL A 37 0.47 0.08 10.76
N VAL A 38 0.14 0.65 9.61
CA VAL A 38 1.05 0.72 8.46
C VAL A 38 1.43 2.16 8.15
N VAL A 39 2.56 2.34 7.48
CA VAL A 39 3.01 3.61 6.93
C VAL A 39 3.05 3.49 5.41
N ASP A 40 2.28 4.31 4.72
CA ASP A 40 2.42 4.51 3.27
C ASP A 40 3.85 4.96 2.98
N MET A 41 4.59 4.16 2.21
CA MET A 41 5.99 4.45 1.93
C MET A 41 6.19 5.61 0.96
N ALA A 42 5.20 5.97 0.15
CA ALA A 42 5.28 7.09 -0.77
C ALA A 42 4.96 8.43 -0.08
N GLU A 43 3.90 8.45 0.71
CA GLU A 43 3.40 9.68 1.35
C GLU A 43 3.81 9.83 2.82
N GLU A 44 4.45 8.81 3.40
CA GLU A 44 4.80 8.74 4.83
C GLU A 44 3.57 8.86 5.76
N LYS A 45 2.37 8.60 5.23
CA LYS A 45 1.12 8.66 5.97
C LYS A 45 0.93 7.39 6.79
N THR A 46 0.63 7.57 8.08
CA THR A 46 0.30 6.45 8.98
C THR A 46 -1.18 6.10 8.86
N LEU A 47 -1.49 4.81 8.77
CA LEU A 47 -2.85 4.29 8.58
C LEU A 47 -3.11 3.15 9.57
N ASP A 48 -4.26 3.19 10.25
CA ASP A 48 -4.76 2.08 11.05
C ASP A 48 -5.46 1.06 10.15
N VAL A 49 -5.08 -0.21 10.28
CA VAL A 49 -5.57 -1.29 9.43
C VAL A 49 -6.24 -2.36 10.27
N MET A 50 -7.45 -2.74 9.86
CA MET A 50 -8.19 -3.89 10.37
C MET A 50 -8.39 -4.91 9.25
N VAL A 51 -7.94 -6.15 9.49
CA VAL A 51 -8.10 -7.27 8.57
C VAL A 51 -9.29 -8.12 9.01
N CYS A 52 -10.33 -8.14 8.17
CA CYS A 52 -11.56 -8.87 8.43
C CYS A 52 -11.49 -10.34 8.00
N ASP A 53 -10.65 -10.66 7.01
CA ASP A 53 -10.50 -12.01 6.49
C ASP A 53 -9.78 -12.90 7.54
N PRO A 54 -10.44 -13.96 8.06
CA PRO A 54 -9.80 -14.85 9.03
C PRO A 54 -8.68 -15.73 8.45
N LEU A 55 -8.56 -15.84 7.13
CA LEU A 55 -7.53 -16.61 6.43
C LEU A 55 -6.32 -15.77 6.03
N ALA A 56 -6.40 -14.44 6.18
CA ALA A 56 -5.29 -13.54 5.86
C ALA A 56 -4.06 -13.81 6.72
N ILE A 57 -2.89 -13.72 6.10
CA ILE A 57 -1.62 -13.91 6.78
C ILE A 57 -1.29 -12.62 7.52
N ALA A 58 -1.16 -12.71 8.85
CA ALA A 58 -0.83 -11.54 9.65
C ALA A 58 0.60 -11.07 9.33
N PRO A 59 0.81 -9.78 9.03
CA PRO A 59 2.16 -9.27 8.80
C PRO A 59 2.99 -9.26 10.08
N LYS A 60 4.30 -9.13 9.90
CA LYS A 60 5.29 -8.93 10.95
C LYS A 60 5.60 -7.45 11.11
N THR A 61 5.83 -7.00 12.34
CA THR A 61 6.38 -5.66 12.58
C THR A 61 7.72 -5.51 11.88
N GLY A 62 7.90 -4.41 11.14
CA GLY A 62 9.08 -4.14 10.32
C GLY A 62 9.02 -4.70 8.90
N GLU A 63 7.97 -5.45 8.55
CA GLU A 63 7.77 -5.98 7.20
C GLU A 63 7.39 -4.87 6.21
N ILE A 64 7.73 -5.08 4.94
CA ILE A 64 7.18 -4.30 3.82
C ILE A 64 6.13 -5.17 3.14
N VAL A 65 4.94 -4.61 2.98
CA VAL A 65 3.82 -5.27 2.31
C VAL A 65 3.28 -4.42 1.18
N MET A 66 2.60 -5.04 0.23
CA MET A 66 1.89 -4.35 -0.85
C MET A 66 0.43 -4.77 -0.85
N GLY A 67 -0.46 -3.80 -1.03
CA GLY A 67 -1.89 -4.09 -1.13
C GLY A 67 -2.71 -2.84 -1.40
N THR A 68 -4.00 -3.05 -1.57
CA THR A 68 -4.98 -1.97 -1.72
C THR A 68 -5.81 -1.88 -0.45
N LEU A 69 -5.82 -0.70 0.16
CA LEU A 69 -6.65 -0.39 1.31
C LEU A 69 -7.91 0.35 0.87
N LEU A 70 -9.03 0.06 1.53
CA LEU A 70 -10.26 0.84 1.45
C LEU A 70 -10.57 1.46 2.81
N PRO A 71 -11.12 2.68 2.86
CA PRO A 71 -11.56 3.28 4.11
C PRO A 71 -12.80 2.55 4.67
N LEU A 72 -12.79 2.26 5.97
CA LEU A 72 -13.97 1.86 6.76
C LEU A 72 -14.66 3.05 7.44
N GLY A 73 -13.97 4.20 7.54
CA GLY A 73 -14.39 5.38 8.32
C GLY A 73 -13.45 5.62 9.50
N ASP A 74 -13.50 6.82 10.09
CA ASP A 74 -12.67 7.23 11.25
C ASP A 74 -11.17 6.88 11.11
N GLU A 75 -10.60 7.15 9.92
CA GLU A 75 -9.19 6.85 9.59
C GLU A 75 -8.78 5.37 9.68
N LEU A 76 -9.76 4.47 9.82
CA LEU A 76 -9.57 3.03 9.79
C LEU A 76 -9.70 2.50 8.36
N TYR A 77 -8.79 1.62 7.98
CA TYR A 77 -8.72 1.01 6.66
C TYR A 77 -8.80 -0.51 6.74
N PHE A 78 -9.22 -1.14 5.65
CA PHE A 78 -9.16 -2.59 5.49
C PHE A 78 -8.60 -2.96 4.12
N PRO A 79 -7.85 -4.06 4.00
CA PRO A 79 -7.33 -4.47 2.71
C PRO A 79 -8.42 -5.17 1.88
N ILE A 80 -8.48 -4.87 0.58
CA ILE A 80 -9.47 -5.49 -0.35
C ILE A 80 -9.26 -7.00 -0.45
N MET A 81 -7.99 -7.41 -0.46
CA MET A 81 -7.53 -8.79 -0.43
C MET A 81 -6.32 -8.87 0.50
N ASP A 82 -5.88 -10.08 0.85
CA ASP A 82 -4.66 -10.24 1.64
C ASP A 82 -3.46 -9.51 1.02
N PHE A 83 -2.53 -9.06 1.87
CA PHE A 83 -1.36 -8.35 1.43
C PHE A 83 -0.40 -9.28 0.68
N TYR A 84 0.35 -8.73 -0.28
CA TYR A 84 1.58 -9.37 -0.69
C TYR A 84 2.67 -9.06 0.33
N HIS A 85 3.25 -10.11 0.88
CA HIS A 85 4.32 -10.06 1.87
C HIS A 85 5.66 -10.17 1.15
N PHE A 86 6.45 -9.10 1.18
CA PHE A 86 7.84 -9.20 0.72
C PHE A 86 8.66 -10.00 1.72
N ASP A 87 9.72 -10.63 1.23
CA ASP A 87 10.67 -11.33 2.09
C ASP A 87 11.21 -10.39 3.19
N PHE A 88 11.02 -10.80 4.43
CA PHE A 88 11.42 -10.00 5.59
C PHE A 88 12.92 -9.70 5.59
N GLU A 89 13.75 -10.58 5.02
CA GLU A 89 15.20 -10.35 4.92
C GLU A 89 15.54 -9.23 3.93
N ALA A 90 14.71 -8.99 2.91
CA ALA A 90 14.93 -7.97 1.89
C ALA A 90 14.47 -6.56 2.32
N ARG A 91 13.84 -6.42 3.50
CA ARG A 91 13.14 -5.20 3.93
C ARG A 91 14.05 -3.96 3.93
N GLU A 92 15.33 -4.11 4.28
CA GLU A 92 16.25 -2.96 4.40
C GLU A 92 16.66 -2.44 3.02
N GLU A 93 16.93 -3.34 2.07
CA GLU A 93 17.22 -3.01 0.68
C GLU A 93 15.98 -2.42 0.00
N LEU A 94 14.81 -3.02 0.20
CA LEU A 94 13.55 -2.52 -0.33
C LEU A 94 13.27 -1.09 0.15
N ALA A 95 13.34 -0.84 1.47
CA ALA A 95 13.17 0.50 2.04
C ALA A 95 14.18 1.51 1.48
N ARG A 96 15.45 1.10 1.36
CA ARG A 96 16.52 1.97 0.86
C ARG A 96 16.28 2.43 -0.58
N TYR A 97 15.80 1.53 -1.44
CA TYR A 97 15.67 1.81 -2.87
C TYR A 97 14.25 2.26 -3.27
N PHE A 98 13.26 2.11 -2.40
CA PHE A 98 11.88 2.47 -2.70
C PHE A 98 11.75 3.91 -3.21
N HIS A 99 12.18 4.90 -2.40
CA HIS A 99 12.06 6.32 -2.76
C HIS A 99 12.83 6.65 -4.04
N TYR A 100 14.00 6.04 -4.25
CA TYR A 100 14.77 6.24 -5.48
C TYR A 100 13.97 5.81 -6.72
N TYR A 101 13.36 4.62 -6.71
CA TYR A 101 12.56 4.15 -7.84
C TYR A 101 11.25 4.93 -7.97
N TYR A 102 10.59 5.23 -6.85
CA TYR A 102 9.37 6.02 -6.84
C TYR A 102 9.59 7.41 -7.45
N ASP A 103 10.61 8.15 -7.01
CA ASP A 103 10.98 9.46 -7.54
C ASP A 103 11.40 9.41 -9.01
N LYS A 104 12.07 8.31 -9.41
CA LYS A 104 12.50 8.13 -10.80
C LYS A 104 11.31 8.00 -11.74
N TYR A 105 10.32 7.18 -11.37
CA TYR A 105 9.20 6.83 -12.25
C TYR A 105 8.03 7.82 -12.15
N SER A 106 7.76 8.39 -10.97
CA SER A 106 6.69 9.38 -10.77
C SER A 106 6.86 10.65 -11.61
N LYS A 107 8.08 11.01 -11.99
CA LYS A 107 8.36 12.21 -12.81
C LYS A 107 7.92 12.10 -14.27
N SER A 108 7.78 10.89 -14.80
CA SER A 108 7.55 10.66 -16.23
C SER A 108 6.32 9.80 -16.54
N SER A 109 5.66 9.27 -15.51
CA SER A 109 4.62 8.26 -15.63
C SER A 109 3.40 8.63 -14.80
N ASN A 110 2.23 8.09 -15.17
CA ASN A 110 1.06 8.19 -14.30
C ASN A 110 1.20 7.27 -13.08
N VAL A 111 0.27 7.38 -12.12
CA VAL A 111 0.31 6.62 -10.86
C VAL A 111 0.32 5.09 -11.07
N HIS A 112 -0.44 4.57 -12.04
CA HIS A 112 -0.49 3.13 -12.32
C HIS A 112 0.83 2.63 -12.93
N GLU A 113 1.37 3.35 -13.91
CA GLU A 113 2.67 3.04 -14.52
C GLU A 113 3.80 3.12 -13.50
N THR A 114 3.78 4.16 -12.64
CA THR A 114 4.72 4.32 -11.54
C THR A 114 4.67 3.11 -10.61
N PHE A 115 3.47 2.71 -10.19
CA PHE A 115 3.28 1.51 -9.36
C PHE A 115 3.87 0.26 -10.02
N ILE A 116 3.58 0.00 -11.30
CA ILE A 116 4.10 -1.18 -12.01
C ILE A 116 5.63 -1.18 -12.10
N HIS A 117 6.24 -0.02 -12.38
CA HIS A 117 7.70 0.10 -12.44
C HIS A 117 8.37 -0.08 -11.08
N VAL A 118 7.79 0.50 -10.03
CA VAL A 118 8.28 0.33 -8.65
C VAL A 118 8.12 -1.12 -8.21
N LEU A 119 6.96 -1.75 -8.44
CA LEU A 119 6.71 -3.16 -8.14
C LEU A 119 7.74 -4.07 -8.82
N SER A 120 7.99 -3.83 -10.12
CA SER A 120 9.00 -4.59 -10.86
C SER A 120 10.39 -4.47 -10.25
N SER A 121 10.76 -3.27 -9.77
CA SER A 121 12.05 -3.01 -9.14
C SER A 121 12.15 -3.67 -7.75
N MET A 122 11.09 -3.58 -6.94
CA MET A 122 11.03 -4.20 -5.61
C MET A 122 11.14 -5.72 -5.69
N LEU A 123 10.42 -6.37 -6.63
CA LEU A 123 10.53 -7.81 -6.86
C LEU A 123 11.93 -8.24 -7.33
N GLN A 124 12.66 -7.38 -8.05
CA GLN A 124 14.05 -7.67 -8.42
C GLN A 124 14.99 -7.59 -7.21
N ILE A 125 14.80 -6.60 -6.34
CA ILE A 125 15.58 -6.45 -5.11
C ILE A 125 15.36 -7.66 -4.20
N GLU A 126 14.11 -8.04 -3.96
CA GLU A 126 13.77 -9.22 -3.14
C GLU A 126 14.48 -10.48 -3.66
N ARG A 127 14.41 -10.73 -4.97
CA ARG A 127 15.10 -11.87 -5.60
C ARG A 127 16.61 -11.83 -5.44
N LEU A 128 17.23 -10.65 -5.43
CA LEU A 128 18.67 -10.50 -5.22
C LEU A 128 19.05 -10.75 -3.76
N ALA A 129 18.29 -10.20 -2.81
CA ALA A 129 18.48 -10.42 -1.38
C ALA A 129 18.43 -11.93 -1.05
N GLN A 130 17.41 -12.64 -1.55
CA GLN A 130 17.26 -14.09 -1.37
C GLN A 130 18.41 -14.93 -1.92
N ARG A 131 19.14 -14.43 -2.93
CA ARG A 131 20.32 -15.12 -3.47
C ARG A 131 21.54 -14.93 -2.58
N ILE A 132 21.64 -13.78 -1.91
CA ILE A 132 22.75 -13.45 -1.00
C ILE A 132 22.59 -14.20 0.32
N SER A 133 21.38 -14.26 0.89
CA SER A 133 21.11 -14.99 2.14
C SER A 133 21.33 -16.51 2.08
N LYS A 134 21.43 -17.09 0.88
CA LYS A 134 21.63 -18.55 0.67
C LYS A 134 23.10 -18.95 0.46
N GLN A 135 24.04 -18.01 0.57
CA GLN A 135 25.49 -18.26 0.53
C GLN A 135 26.09 -18.21 1.94
#